data_AF-A0A0X3PUX1-F1
#
_entry.id   AF-A0A0X3PUX1-F1
#
_cell.length_a   1.000
_cell.length_b   1.000
_cell.length_c   1.000
_cell.angle_alpha   90.00
_cell.angle_beta   90.00
_cell.angle_gamma   90.00
#
_symmetry.space_group_name_H-M   'P 1'
#
loop_
_entity.id
_entity.type
_entity.pdbx_description
1 polymer ?
#
loop_
_entity_poly.entity_id
_entity_poly.type
_entity_poly.pdbx_seq_one_letter_code
_entity_poly.pdbx_strand_id
1 'polypeptide(L)'
;MSCVYVLNASSLSQARAALTPLYKDTLSPASRSKAVFPEELNSMLATSQEYTSYLWERLRGSGPLPRLAPPLEARVLAHCLPVVSEDLIQSVTSLISMPSSPAGDDATTLNGILEVALGSIVNKAVAEIARLDHVYRDLAANALSRIFWSFLSTESGQKLIREWLLLSLPSLLRREPKNLALWASTVCLLSSAPDGVLRAALSLCCCPAGRSMIASDKHIKETGIPCLTQSQLLAVTAWSLTEEGSSLFGSSSEEQSKFVKIFLSRSMELEVPVEENSGDLAALLKCLFPSR
;
A
#
# COMPACT_ATOMS: atom_id res chain seq x y z
N MET A 1 28.55 11.76 -11.80
CA MET A 1 27.60 10.65 -11.58
C MET A 1 26.34 10.94 -12.38
N SER A 2 26.30 10.41 -13.59
CA SER A 2 25.14 10.45 -14.48
C SER A 2 24.16 9.37 -14.03
N CYS A 3 23.03 9.79 -13.48
CA CYS A 3 21.88 8.91 -13.22
C CYS A 3 21.28 8.54 -14.59
N VAL A 4 21.85 7.51 -15.22
CA VAL A 4 21.31 6.88 -16.42
C VAL A 4 20.50 5.70 -15.91
N TYR A 5 19.26 5.59 -16.38
CA TYR A 5 18.23 4.60 -15.99
C TYR A 5 17.41 4.93 -14.72
N VAL A 6 16.75 6.09 -14.74
CA VAL A 6 15.36 6.08 -14.22
C VAL A 6 14.56 5.36 -15.29
N LEU A 7 14.15 4.12 -15.01
CA LEU A 7 13.27 3.35 -15.89
C LEU A 7 12.00 4.16 -16.11
N ASN A 8 11.90 4.83 -17.26
CA ASN A 8 10.62 5.27 -17.78
C ASN A 8 9.88 4.03 -18.31
N ALA A 9 8.55 4.06 -18.37
CA ALA A 9 7.74 2.96 -18.91
C ALA A 9 8.25 2.47 -20.29
N SER A 10 8.87 3.35 -21.08
CA SER A 10 9.51 2.99 -22.36
C SER A 10 10.77 2.11 -22.22
N SER A 11 11.52 2.17 -21.12
CA SER A 11 12.70 1.33 -20.90
C SER A 11 12.32 -0.09 -20.50
N LEU A 12 11.29 -0.24 -19.65
CA LEU A 12 10.72 -1.56 -19.32
C LEU A 12 9.96 -2.16 -20.51
N SER A 13 9.29 -1.35 -21.32
CA SER A 13 8.64 -1.82 -22.55
C SER A 13 9.65 -2.12 -23.67
N GLN A 14 10.78 -1.42 -23.75
CA GLN A 14 11.90 -1.74 -24.65
C GLN A 14 12.64 -3.00 -24.22
N ALA A 15 12.91 -3.17 -22.92
CA ALA A 15 13.42 -4.43 -22.39
C ALA A 15 12.48 -5.58 -22.80
N ARG A 16 11.15 -5.40 -22.66
CA ARG A 16 10.14 -6.35 -23.12
C ARG A 16 10.13 -6.60 -24.64
N ALA A 17 10.33 -5.57 -25.47
CA ALA A 17 10.44 -5.70 -26.93
C ALA A 17 11.69 -6.49 -27.34
N ALA A 18 12.80 -6.32 -26.61
CA ALA A 18 14.01 -7.11 -26.78
C ALA A 18 13.83 -8.58 -26.31
N LEU A 19 12.91 -8.83 -25.37
CA LEU A 19 12.60 -10.17 -24.85
C LEU A 19 11.66 -11.00 -25.74
N THR A 20 10.83 -10.34 -26.56
CA THR A 20 9.86 -11.00 -27.46
C THR A 20 10.51 -11.89 -28.56
N PRO A 21 11.61 -11.49 -29.22
CA PRO A 21 12.31 -12.33 -30.21
C PRO A 21 13.19 -13.41 -29.58
N LEU A 22 13.82 -13.16 -28.42
CA LEU A 22 14.62 -14.17 -27.70
C LEU A 22 13.79 -15.40 -27.30
N TYR A 23 12.48 -15.21 -27.11
CA TYR A 23 11.53 -16.28 -26.82
C TYR A 23 11.15 -17.11 -28.06
N LYS A 24 11.18 -16.50 -29.25
CA LYS A 24 10.79 -17.15 -30.52
C LYS A 24 11.95 -17.90 -31.19
N ASP A 25 13.20 -17.50 -30.95
CA ASP A 25 14.38 -18.11 -31.58
C ASP A 25 15.01 -19.27 -30.79
N THR A 26 14.54 -19.58 -29.57
CA THR A 26 15.03 -20.70 -28.75
C THR A 26 14.23 -22.01 -28.95
N LEU A 27 14.03 -22.40 -30.20
CA LEU A 27 13.61 -23.77 -30.57
C LEU A 27 14.81 -24.72 -30.78
N SER A 28 15.94 -24.44 -30.13
CA SER A 28 17.08 -25.37 -30.04
C SER A 28 17.42 -25.66 -28.57
N PRO A 29 17.32 -26.91 -28.11
CA PRO A 29 17.59 -27.30 -26.72
C PRO A 29 19.09 -27.20 -26.33
N ALA A 30 19.97 -26.83 -27.26
CA ALA A 30 21.43 -26.77 -27.04
C ALA A 30 21.96 -25.41 -26.56
N SER A 31 21.18 -24.33 -26.66
CA SER A 31 21.58 -22.97 -26.23
C SER A 31 20.78 -22.53 -25.02
N ARG A 32 20.79 -23.36 -23.96
CA ARG A 32 20.39 -22.95 -22.62
C ARG A 32 21.39 -21.89 -22.11
N SER A 33 21.15 -20.63 -22.45
CA SER A 33 21.62 -19.47 -21.71
C SER A 33 20.98 -19.47 -20.31
N LYS A 34 21.38 -20.45 -19.49
CA LYS A 34 21.07 -20.47 -18.06
C LYS A 34 21.64 -19.20 -17.44
N ALA A 35 20.78 -18.45 -16.76
CA ALA A 35 21.06 -17.37 -15.80
C ALA A 35 21.10 -15.88 -16.26
N VAL A 36 21.19 -15.52 -17.54
CA VAL A 36 21.28 -14.08 -17.90
C VAL A 36 19.95 -13.33 -17.73
N PHE A 37 18.83 -13.97 -18.06
CA PHE A 37 17.49 -13.34 -18.06
C PHE A 37 16.96 -12.95 -16.66
N PRO A 38 17.05 -13.81 -15.62
CA PRO A 38 16.63 -13.42 -14.27
C PRO A 38 17.53 -12.33 -13.67
N GLU A 39 18.83 -12.34 -13.97
CA GLU A 39 19.79 -11.41 -13.37
C GLU A 39 19.59 -9.97 -13.87
N GLU A 40 19.42 -9.75 -15.17
CA GLU A 40 19.17 -8.40 -15.72
C GLU A 40 17.82 -7.84 -15.26
N LEU A 41 16.77 -8.66 -15.26
CA LEU A 41 15.46 -8.27 -14.75
C LEU A 41 15.51 -7.95 -13.25
N ASN A 42 16.17 -8.79 -12.45
CA ASN A 42 16.38 -8.54 -11.03
C ASN A 42 17.17 -7.25 -10.80
N SER A 43 18.20 -6.98 -11.60
CA SER A 43 18.97 -5.74 -11.52
C SER A 43 18.13 -4.51 -11.85
N MET A 44 17.29 -4.58 -12.88
CA MET A 44 16.35 -3.51 -13.22
C MET A 44 15.33 -3.27 -12.11
N LEU A 45 14.72 -4.33 -11.58
CA LEU A 45 13.76 -4.25 -10.47
C LEU A 45 14.41 -3.69 -9.21
N ALA A 46 15.62 -4.13 -8.87
CA ALA A 46 16.39 -3.61 -7.74
C ALA A 46 16.67 -2.12 -7.91
N THR A 47 17.11 -1.69 -9.10
CA THR A 47 17.36 -0.26 -9.39
C THR A 47 16.08 0.57 -9.28
N SER A 48 14.94 0.07 -9.77
CA SER A 48 13.63 0.71 -9.59
C SER A 48 13.21 0.82 -8.12
N GLN A 49 13.45 -0.23 -7.34
CA GLN A 49 13.15 -0.26 -5.91
C GLN A 49 14.04 0.72 -5.14
N GLU A 50 15.32 0.83 -5.48
CA GLU A 50 16.23 1.83 -4.92
C GLU A 50 15.78 3.25 -5.27
N TYR A 51 15.39 3.50 -6.52
CA TYR A 51 14.92 4.81 -6.95
C TYR A 51 13.63 5.23 -6.23
N THR A 52 12.63 4.34 -6.16
CA THR A 52 11.39 4.61 -5.42
C THR A 52 11.65 4.78 -3.92
N SER A 53 12.59 4.01 -3.35
CA SER A 53 13.04 4.18 -1.97
C SER A 53 13.66 5.54 -1.73
N TYR A 54 14.51 6.01 -2.63
CA TYR A 54 15.10 7.34 -2.57
C TYR A 54 14.03 8.44 -2.60
N LEU A 55 13.03 8.33 -3.51
CA LEU A 55 11.93 9.29 -3.56
C LEU A 55 11.12 9.34 -2.26
N TRP A 56 10.86 8.18 -1.65
CA TRP A 56 10.23 8.09 -0.33
C TRP A 56 11.07 8.76 0.76
N GLU A 57 12.37 8.52 0.80
CA GLU A 57 13.28 9.14 1.79
C GLU A 57 13.33 10.66 1.64
N ARG A 58 13.35 11.16 0.41
CA ARG A 58 13.26 12.61 0.14
C ARG A 58 11.91 13.17 0.57
N LEU A 59 10.81 12.48 0.25
CA LEU A 59 9.45 12.87 0.68
C LEU A 59 9.30 12.83 2.20
N ARG A 60 10.01 11.94 2.89
CA ARG A 60 10.06 11.89 4.35
C ARG A 60 10.64 13.15 4.96
N GLY A 61 11.46 13.88 4.20
CA GLY A 61 12.29 14.99 4.66
C GLY A 61 13.71 14.57 5.03
N SER A 62 14.15 13.38 4.59
CA SER A 62 15.52 12.88 4.79
C SER A 62 16.41 13.13 3.57
N GLY A 63 17.73 13.14 3.80
CA GLY A 63 18.74 13.22 2.74
C GLY A 63 19.44 14.58 2.61
N PRO A 64 20.41 14.70 1.69
CA PRO A 64 21.24 15.89 1.55
C PRO A 64 20.40 17.15 1.23
N LEU A 65 20.98 18.32 1.54
CA LEU A 65 20.31 19.63 1.50
C LEU A 65 19.37 19.80 0.30
N PRO A 66 18.15 20.30 0.51
CA PRO A 66 17.15 20.37 -0.54
C PRO A 66 17.59 21.37 -1.63
N ARG A 67 17.44 20.98 -2.90
CA ARG A 67 17.72 21.88 -4.05
C ARG A 67 16.61 22.93 -4.23
N LEU A 68 15.45 22.68 -3.62
CA LEU A 68 14.27 23.56 -3.58
C LEU A 68 13.94 23.89 -2.12
N ALA A 69 12.99 24.79 -1.88
CA ALA A 69 12.44 24.93 -0.54
C ALA A 69 11.82 23.59 -0.08
N PRO A 70 12.15 23.07 1.12
CA PRO A 70 11.77 21.71 1.55
C PRO A 70 10.27 21.37 1.41
N PRO A 71 9.31 22.26 1.74
CA PRO A 71 7.88 21.98 1.54
C PRO A 71 7.47 21.87 0.07
N LEU A 72 8.12 22.62 -0.82
CA LEU A 72 7.85 22.56 -2.26
C LEU A 72 8.37 21.25 -2.84
N GLU A 73 9.58 20.84 -2.46
CA GLU A 73 10.16 19.57 -2.87
C GLU A 73 9.26 18.40 -2.47
N ALA A 74 8.81 18.36 -1.20
CA ALA A 74 7.91 17.31 -0.72
C ALA A 74 6.60 17.25 -1.52
N ARG A 75 6.01 18.39 -1.89
CA ARG A 75 4.80 18.42 -2.73
C ARG A 75 5.04 17.85 -4.12
N VAL A 76 6.15 18.23 -4.76
CA VAL A 76 6.53 17.71 -6.08
C VAL A 76 6.74 16.20 -5.99
N LEU A 77 7.50 15.73 -5.00
CA LEU A 77 7.76 14.31 -4.80
C LEU A 77 6.47 13.52 -4.53
N ALA A 78 5.55 14.04 -3.72
CA ALA A 78 4.25 13.41 -3.48
C ALA A 78 3.38 13.32 -4.74
N HIS A 79 3.60 14.19 -5.72
CA HIS A 79 2.93 14.11 -7.03
C HIS A 79 3.62 13.13 -7.98
N CYS A 80 4.96 13.11 -8.01
CA CYS A 80 5.76 12.29 -8.91
C CYS A 80 5.85 10.82 -8.49
N LEU A 81 6.01 10.56 -7.20
CA LEU A 81 6.21 9.21 -6.65
C LEU A 81 5.08 8.24 -7.03
N PRO A 82 3.78 8.60 -6.96
CA PRO A 82 2.73 7.73 -7.43
C PRO A 82 2.80 7.44 -8.93
N VAL A 83 3.17 8.44 -9.75
CA VAL A 83 3.28 8.28 -11.21
C VAL A 83 4.39 7.27 -11.56
N VAL A 84 5.56 7.43 -10.95
CA VAL A 84 6.68 6.48 -11.13
C VAL A 84 6.31 5.08 -10.63
N SER A 85 5.59 4.99 -9.51
CA SER A 85 5.16 3.70 -8.97
C SER A 85 4.10 3.04 -9.85
N GLU A 86 3.16 3.81 -10.39
CA GLU A 86 2.14 3.34 -11.31
C GLU A 86 2.76 2.73 -12.57
N ASP A 87 3.72 3.43 -13.19
CA ASP A 87 4.46 2.92 -14.35
C ASP A 87 5.14 1.58 -14.04
N LEU A 88 5.76 1.46 -12.87
CA LEU A 88 6.41 0.22 -12.42
C LEU A 88 5.38 -0.90 -12.19
N ILE A 89 4.29 -0.61 -11.48
CA ILE A 89 3.21 -1.57 -11.19
C ILE A 89 2.59 -2.06 -12.50
N GLN A 90 2.23 -1.16 -13.41
CA GLN A 90 1.64 -1.52 -14.70
C GLN A 90 2.62 -2.36 -15.54
N SER A 91 3.91 -2.00 -15.53
CA SER A 91 4.94 -2.76 -16.25
C SER A 91 5.08 -4.18 -15.71
N VAL A 92 5.19 -4.33 -14.39
CA VAL A 92 5.35 -5.64 -13.73
C VAL A 92 4.08 -6.48 -13.89
N THR A 93 2.90 -5.93 -13.65
CA THR A 93 1.62 -6.63 -13.85
C THR A 93 1.44 -7.07 -15.29
N SER A 94 1.82 -6.23 -16.26
CA SER A 94 1.76 -6.59 -17.68
C SER A 94 2.69 -7.74 -18.05
N LEU A 95 3.81 -7.93 -17.35
CA LEU A 95 4.70 -9.06 -17.54
C LEU A 95 4.08 -10.35 -16.97
N ILE A 96 3.44 -10.28 -15.81
CA ILE A 96 2.75 -11.42 -15.19
C ILE A 96 1.58 -11.90 -16.06
N SER A 97 0.78 -10.97 -16.62
CA SER A 97 -0.41 -11.29 -17.42
C SER A 97 -0.11 -11.70 -18.87
N MET A 98 1.15 -11.71 -19.31
CA MET A 98 1.47 -12.19 -20.65
C MET A 98 1.29 -13.71 -20.76
N PRO A 99 0.75 -14.22 -21.87
CA PRO A 99 0.69 -15.65 -22.13
C PRO A 99 2.12 -16.20 -22.24
N SER A 100 2.62 -16.78 -21.15
CA SER A 100 3.94 -17.37 -21.07
C SER A 100 3.95 -18.67 -21.88
N SER A 101 4.81 -18.72 -22.91
CA SER A 101 5.00 -19.89 -23.76
C SER A 101 6.15 -20.83 -23.33
N PRO A 102 6.54 -20.95 -22.04
CA PRO A 102 7.09 -22.20 -21.56
C PRO A 102 6.14 -22.74 -20.50
N ALA A 103 5.51 -23.87 -20.80
CA ALA A 103 5.03 -24.72 -19.73
C ALA A 103 6.26 -25.23 -18.93
N GLY A 104 6.33 -24.95 -17.63
CA GLY A 104 7.40 -25.45 -16.75
C GLY A 104 7.78 -24.55 -15.57
N ASP A 105 8.73 -25.01 -14.75
CA ASP A 105 9.22 -24.39 -13.50
C ASP A 105 9.84 -22.99 -13.66
N ASP A 106 10.25 -22.60 -14.88
CA ASP A 106 10.84 -21.29 -15.15
C ASP A 106 9.78 -20.17 -15.14
N ALA A 107 8.54 -20.46 -15.58
CA ALA A 107 7.45 -19.50 -15.57
C ALA A 107 6.94 -19.22 -14.15
N THR A 108 6.89 -20.25 -13.30
CA THR A 108 6.52 -20.10 -11.88
C THR A 108 7.57 -19.30 -11.11
N THR A 109 8.87 -19.54 -11.38
CA THR A 109 9.96 -18.79 -10.77
C THR A 109 9.92 -17.30 -11.15
N LEU A 110 9.71 -16.99 -12.44
CA LEU A 110 9.60 -15.61 -12.91
C LEU A 110 8.40 -14.89 -12.29
N ASN A 111 7.23 -15.53 -12.27
CA ASN A 111 6.03 -14.95 -11.66
C ASN A 111 6.24 -14.69 -10.17
N GLY A 112 6.90 -15.60 -9.45
CA GLY A 112 7.25 -15.39 -8.05
C GLY A 112 8.15 -14.17 -7.82
N ILE A 113 9.17 -13.96 -8.67
CA ILE A 113 10.03 -12.77 -8.60
C ILE A 113 9.21 -11.48 -8.82
N LEU A 114 8.32 -11.48 -9.81
CA LEU A 114 7.50 -10.32 -10.16
C LEU A 114 6.46 -10.00 -9.06
N GLU A 115 5.84 -11.01 -8.47
CA GLU A 115 4.93 -10.87 -7.33
C GLU A 115 5.65 -10.31 -6.09
N VAL A 116 6.86 -10.79 -5.80
CA VAL A 116 7.71 -10.25 -4.72
C VAL A 116 8.03 -8.78 -5.00
N ALA A 117 8.33 -8.41 -6.24
CA ALA A 117 8.59 -7.02 -6.61
C ALA A 117 7.37 -6.13 -6.37
N LEU A 118 6.16 -6.56 -6.76
CA LEU A 118 4.92 -5.83 -6.47
C LEU A 118 4.67 -5.69 -4.95
N GLY A 119 4.86 -6.78 -4.20
CA GLY A 119 4.71 -6.79 -2.75
C GLY A 119 5.69 -5.84 -2.05
N SER A 120 6.92 -5.73 -2.57
CA SER A 120 7.93 -4.80 -2.04
C SER A 120 7.49 -3.34 -2.14
N ILE A 121 6.78 -2.94 -3.21
CA ILE A 121 6.29 -1.58 -3.41
C ILE A 121 5.25 -1.24 -2.34
N VAL A 122 4.29 -2.14 -2.11
CA VAL A 122 3.26 -1.98 -1.06
C VAL A 122 3.91 -1.92 0.31
N ASN A 123 4.80 -2.86 0.63
CA ASN A 123 5.47 -2.93 1.92
C ASN A 123 6.31 -1.68 2.19
N LYS A 124 7.02 -1.15 1.18
CA LYS A 124 7.79 0.09 1.31
C LYS A 124 6.86 1.28 1.57
N ALA A 125 5.81 1.43 0.78
CA ALA A 125 4.88 2.55 0.92
C ALA A 125 4.22 2.55 2.31
N VAL A 126 3.75 1.40 2.79
CA VAL A 126 3.16 1.31 4.13
C VAL A 126 4.19 1.49 5.23
N ALA A 127 5.40 0.95 5.05
CA ALA A 127 6.48 1.14 6.01
C ALA A 127 6.81 2.63 6.22
N GLU A 128 6.86 3.42 5.14
CA GLU A 128 7.13 4.87 5.18
C GLU A 128 6.01 5.66 5.86
N ILE A 129 4.74 5.27 5.62
CA ILE A 129 3.57 5.88 6.27
C ILE A 129 3.57 5.64 7.78
N ALA A 130 4.03 4.46 8.19
CA ALA A 130 4.10 4.06 9.58
C ALA A 130 5.37 4.56 10.31
N ARG A 131 6.16 5.45 9.69
CA ARG A 131 7.38 6.00 10.33
C ARG A 131 7.08 7.18 11.25
N LEU A 132 7.80 7.21 12.36
CA LEU A 132 7.74 8.30 13.35
C LEU A 132 8.35 9.60 12.84
N ASP A 133 9.47 9.51 12.12
CA ASP A 133 10.26 10.65 11.63
C ASP A 133 9.75 11.23 10.31
N HIS A 134 8.61 10.76 9.79
CA HIS A 134 8.05 11.28 8.56
C HIS A 134 7.47 12.67 8.76
N VAL A 135 8.11 13.69 8.18
CA VAL A 135 7.73 15.10 8.34
C VAL A 135 6.44 15.42 7.59
N TYR A 136 6.33 14.94 6.35
CA TYR A 136 5.22 15.28 5.45
C TYR A 136 4.17 14.17 5.35
N ARG A 137 3.64 13.72 6.50
CA ARG A 137 2.74 12.54 6.58
C ARG A 137 1.50 12.66 5.69
N ASP A 138 0.91 13.84 5.62
CA ASP A 138 -0.28 14.11 4.80
C ASP A 138 -0.02 13.92 3.30
N LEU A 139 1.16 14.35 2.84
CA LEU A 139 1.58 14.20 1.46
C LEU A 139 1.89 12.74 1.14
N ALA A 140 2.52 12.03 2.07
CA ALA A 140 2.78 10.60 1.96
C ALA A 140 1.48 9.79 1.89
N ALA A 141 0.49 10.07 2.75
CA ALA A 141 -0.79 9.38 2.73
C ALA A 141 -1.54 9.56 1.40
N ASN A 142 -1.51 10.76 0.83
CA ASN A 142 -2.04 11.00 -0.51
C ASN A 142 -1.26 10.22 -1.59
N ALA A 143 0.08 10.14 -1.46
CA ALA A 143 0.89 9.36 -2.39
C ALA A 143 0.57 7.85 -2.29
N LEU A 144 0.45 7.30 -1.07
CA LEU A 144 0.04 5.91 -0.82
C LEU A 144 -1.30 5.60 -1.49
N SER A 145 -2.30 6.45 -1.30
CA SER A 145 -3.64 6.27 -1.85
C SER A 145 -3.64 6.16 -3.37
N ARG A 146 -2.83 7.00 -4.04
CA ARG A 146 -2.67 6.93 -5.50
C ARG A 146 -1.91 5.67 -5.94
N ILE A 147 -0.91 5.22 -5.19
CA ILE A 147 -0.19 3.96 -5.46
C ILE A 147 -1.14 2.77 -5.32
N PHE A 148 -1.94 2.73 -4.25
CA PHE A 148 -2.92 1.67 -4.02
C PHE A 148 -3.97 1.65 -5.13
N TRP A 149 -4.40 2.82 -5.63
CA TRP A 149 -5.31 2.90 -6.77
C TRP A 149 -4.76 2.20 -8.03
N SER A 150 -3.47 2.30 -8.30
CA SER A 150 -2.84 1.59 -9.41
C SER A 150 -2.95 0.06 -9.27
N PHE A 151 -2.85 -0.47 -8.04
CA PHE A 151 -3.09 -1.89 -7.77
C PHE A 151 -4.57 -2.26 -7.94
N LEU A 152 -5.48 -1.44 -7.40
CA LEU A 152 -6.92 -1.70 -7.42
C LEU A 152 -7.52 -1.72 -8.84
N SER A 153 -6.81 -1.19 -9.82
CA SER A 153 -7.21 -1.19 -11.24
C SER A 153 -7.12 -2.57 -11.91
N THR A 154 -6.53 -3.57 -11.26
CA THR A 154 -6.35 -4.92 -11.79
C THR A 154 -6.75 -5.99 -10.77
N GLU A 155 -7.23 -7.15 -11.22
CA GLU A 155 -7.61 -8.25 -10.31
C GLU A 155 -6.42 -8.80 -9.52
N SER A 156 -5.27 -8.96 -10.17
CA SER A 156 -4.02 -9.39 -9.52
C SER A 156 -3.54 -8.39 -8.46
N GLY A 157 -3.65 -7.09 -8.75
CA GLY A 157 -3.33 -6.04 -7.78
C GLY A 157 -4.31 -6.00 -6.61
N GLN A 158 -5.62 -6.16 -6.84
CA GLN A 158 -6.61 -6.29 -5.77
C GLN A 158 -6.32 -7.50 -4.87
N LYS A 159 -5.97 -8.65 -5.46
CA LYS A 159 -5.56 -9.84 -4.72
C LYS A 159 -4.35 -9.54 -3.83
N LEU A 160 -3.33 -8.85 -4.35
CA LEU A 160 -2.15 -8.48 -3.57
C LEU A 160 -2.49 -7.54 -2.40
N ILE A 161 -3.39 -6.57 -2.60
CA ILE A 161 -3.86 -5.69 -1.52
C ILE A 161 -4.64 -6.50 -0.46
N ARG A 162 -5.50 -7.44 -0.87
CA ARG A 162 -6.19 -8.35 0.07
C ARG A 162 -5.20 -9.18 0.90
N GLU A 163 -4.22 -9.79 0.25
CA GLU A 163 -3.18 -10.57 0.91
C GLU A 163 -2.38 -9.72 1.90
N TRP A 164 -2.02 -8.49 1.51
CA TRP A 164 -1.36 -7.55 2.40
C TRP A 164 -2.22 -7.20 3.63
N LEU A 165 -3.52 -6.96 3.44
CA LEU A 165 -4.45 -6.70 4.55
C LEU A 165 -4.55 -7.89 5.51
N LEU A 166 -4.53 -9.12 4.99
CA LEU A 166 -4.61 -10.33 5.81
C LEU A 166 -3.30 -10.61 6.56
N LEU A 167 -2.15 -10.37 5.92
CA LEU A 167 -0.85 -10.81 6.44
C LEU A 167 -0.07 -9.71 7.18
N SER A 168 -0.20 -8.45 6.76
CA SER A 168 0.68 -7.36 7.19
C SER A 168 -0.02 -6.28 8.03
N LEU A 169 -1.30 -5.98 7.77
CA LEU A 169 -2.09 -5.08 8.63
C LEU A 169 -2.05 -5.46 10.12
N PRO A 170 -2.07 -6.75 10.53
CA PRO A 170 -2.01 -7.14 11.94
C PRO A 170 -0.76 -6.63 12.65
N SER A 171 0.36 -6.62 11.94
CA SER A 171 1.64 -6.12 12.44
C SER A 171 1.64 -4.59 12.51
N LEU A 172 0.97 -3.91 11.58
CA LEU A 172 0.81 -2.45 11.60
C LEU A 172 -0.03 -1.98 12.79
N LEU A 173 -1.15 -2.67 13.08
CA LEU A 173 -2.03 -2.38 14.22
C LEU A 173 -1.32 -2.55 15.58
N ARG A 174 -0.19 -3.25 15.63
CA ARG A 174 0.60 -3.48 16.86
C ARG A 174 1.76 -2.53 17.06
N ARG A 175 2.02 -1.63 16.11
CA ARG A 175 3.19 -0.74 16.18
C ARG A 175 2.98 0.30 17.28
N GLU A 176 4.08 0.66 17.94
CA GLU A 176 4.13 1.84 18.78
C GLU A 176 4.67 3.05 17.98
N PRO A 177 4.19 4.27 18.25
CA PRO A 177 3.14 4.60 19.22
C PRO A 177 1.73 4.27 18.68
N LYS A 178 0.83 3.82 19.57
CA LYS A 178 -0.54 3.39 19.19
C LYS A 178 -1.33 4.39 18.33
N ASN A 179 -1.15 5.70 18.57
CA ASN A 179 -1.80 6.74 17.76
C ASN A 179 -1.32 6.74 16.30
N LEU A 180 -0.04 6.48 16.05
CA LEU A 180 0.51 6.33 14.71
C LEU A 180 0.03 5.04 14.07
N ALA A 181 -0.04 3.93 14.82
CA ALA A 181 -0.59 2.68 14.32
C ALA A 181 -2.06 2.83 13.90
N LEU A 182 -2.89 3.49 14.72
CA LEU A 182 -4.28 3.81 14.39
C LEU A 182 -4.35 4.64 13.10
N TRP A 183 -3.64 5.77 13.04
CA TRP A 183 -3.66 6.64 11.87
C TRP A 183 -3.17 5.94 10.60
N ALA A 184 -2.02 5.26 10.65
CA ALA A 184 -1.45 4.56 9.50
C ALA A 184 -2.36 3.43 9.02
N SER A 185 -2.97 2.68 9.95
CA SER A 185 -3.92 1.62 9.61
C SER A 185 -5.16 2.18 8.95
N THR A 186 -5.73 3.29 9.46
CA THR A 186 -6.87 3.95 8.83
C THR A 186 -6.52 4.44 7.42
N VAL A 187 -5.36 5.08 7.25
CA VAL A 187 -4.88 5.53 5.93
C VAL A 187 -4.74 4.34 4.96
N CYS A 188 -4.20 3.21 5.40
CA CYS A 188 -4.06 2.01 4.57
C CYS A 188 -5.42 1.42 4.20
N LEU A 189 -6.36 1.31 5.15
CA LEU A 189 -7.72 0.82 4.88
C LEU A 189 -8.46 1.72 3.89
N LEU A 190 -8.46 3.04 4.12
CA LEU A 190 -9.07 4.01 3.21
C LEU A 190 -8.43 3.97 1.82
N SER A 191 -7.12 3.83 1.74
CA SER A 191 -6.38 3.70 0.47
C SER A 191 -6.70 2.39 -0.26
N SER A 192 -6.98 1.31 0.48
CA SER A 192 -7.37 0.01 -0.08
C SER A 192 -8.82 -0.06 -0.54
N ALA A 193 -9.64 0.93 -0.19
CA ALA A 193 -11.05 0.95 -0.56
C ALA A 193 -11.22 1.15 -2.08
N PRO A 194 -11.91 0.25 -2.79
CA PRO A 194 -12.23 0.44 -4.21
C PRO A 194 -13.31 1.51 -4.41
N ASP A 195 -14.19 1.69 -3.41
CA ASP A 195 -15.20 2.75 -3.39
C ASP A 195 -14.56 4.14 -3.29
N GLY A 196 -14.96 5.02 -4.21
CA GLY A 196 -14.43 6.38 -4.31
C GLY A 196 -14.85 7.27 -3.14
N VAL A 197 -16.03 7.05 -2.57
CA VAL A 197 -16.53 7.82 -1.42
C VAL A 197 -15.73 7.47 -0.18
N LEU A 198 -15.57 6.17 0.10
CA LEU A 198 -14.75 5.70 1.21
C LEU A 198 -13.30 6.18 1.08
N ARG A 199 -12.70 6.12 -0.12
CA ARG A 199 -11.35 6.65 -0.32
C ARG A 199 -11.25 8.16 -0.15
N ALA A 200 -12.28 8.93 -0.54
CA ALA A 200 -12.32 10.38 -0.35
C ALA A 200 -12.30 10.79 1.14
N ALA A 201 -12.75 9.90 2.04
CA ALA A 201 -12.63 10.11 3.49
C ALA A 201 -11.17 10.16 3.98
N LEU A 202 -10.19 9.79 3.14
CA LEU A 202 -8.76 10.03 3.42
C LEU A 202 -8.45 11.51 3.68
N SER A 203 -9.22 12.43 3.08
CA SER A 203 -9.09 13.87 3.36
C SER A 203 -9.27 14.20 4.84
N LEU A 204 -10.09 13.44 5.58
CA LEU A 204 -10.26 13.57 7.03
C LEU A 204 -8.95 13.29 7.78
N CYS A 205 -8.12 12.37 7.27
CA CYS A 205 -6.83 12.01 7.87
C CYS A 205 -5.68 12.95 7.47
N CYS A 206 -5.80 13.66 6.34
CA CYS A 206 -4.67 14.31 5.66
C CYS A 206 -4.77 15.84 5.55
N CYS A 207 -5.90 16.46 5.90
CA CYS A 207 -6.00 17.93 5.90
C CYS A 207 -6.24 18.48 7.31
N PRO A 208 -5.77 19.70 7.62
CA PRO A 208 -6.00 20.31 8.94
C PRO A 208 -7.47 20.42 9.32
N ALA A 209 -8.34 20.79 8.36
CA ALA A 209 -9.78 20.85 8.59
C ALA A 209 -10.37 19.47 8.90
N GLY A 210 -9.97 18.44 8.17
CA GLY A 210 -10.36 17.06 8.40
C GLY A 210 -9.92 16.55 9.77
N ARG A 211 -8.65 16.81 10.14
CA ARG A 211 -8.13 16.49 11.47
C ARG A 211 -8.82 17.24 12.59
N SER A 212 -9.35 18.44 12.33
CA SER A 212 -10.17 19.16 13.33
C SER A 212 -11.54 18.51 13.55
N MET A 213 -12.05 17.78 12.55
CA MET A 213 -13.27 16.96 12.68
C MET A 213 -13.00 15.61 13.36
N ILE A 214 -11.75 15.13 13.30
CA ILE A 214 -11.30 13.95 14.02
C ILE A 214 -10.73 14.36 15.38
N ALA A 215 -11.52 14.27 16.44
CA ALA A 215 -10.98 14.50 17.77
C ALA A 215 -10.14 13.31 18.23
N SER A 216 -9.14 13.61 19.06
CA SER A 216 -8.53 12.55 19.85
C SER A 216 -9.56 12.03 20.86
N ASP A 217 -9.50 10.72 21.15
CA ASP A 217 -10.37 10.09 22.17
C ASP A 217 -10.24 10.81 23.54
N LYS A 218 -9.14 11.51 23.80
CA LYS A 218 -8.94 12.36 24.99
C LYS A 218 -9.68 13.70 24.90
N HIS A 219 -9.71 14.34 23.74
CA HIS A 219 -10.32 15.66 23.56
C HIS A 219 -11.86 15.62 23.61
N ILE A 220 -12.47 14.54 23.13
CA ILE A 220 -13.93 14.33 23.29
C ILE A 220 -14.31 14.24 24.76
N LYS A 221 -13.49 13.50 25.55
CA LYS A 221 -13.72 13.33 26.98
C LYS A 221 -13.69 14.66 27.75
N GLU A 222 -12.81 15.58 27.37
CA GLU A 222 -12.67 16.87 28.04
C GLU A 222 -13.74 17.89 27.62
N THR A 223 -14.21 17.83 26.37
CA THR A 223 -15.09 18.86 25.80
C THR A 223 -16.56 18.45 25.72
N GLY A 224 -16.87 17.15 25.76
CA GLY A 224 -18.23 16.62 25.62
C GLY A 224 -18.87 16.85 24.24
N ILE A 225 -18.10 17.35 23.26
CA ILE A 225 -18.59 17.63 21.92
C ILE A 225 -18.55 16.33 21.09
N PRO A 226 -19.69 15.88 20.53
CA PRO A 226 -19.70 14.70 19.67
C PRO A 226 -18.92 14.99 18.39
N CYS A 227 -17.79 14.31 18.21
CA CYS A 227 -16.98 14.35 17.00
C CYS A 227 -16.47 12.95 16.66
N LEU A 228 -16.10 12.75 15.40
CA LEU A 228 -15.63 11.46 14.93
C LEU A 228 -14.26 11.18 15.54
N THR A 229 -14.02 9.99 16.08
CA THR A 229 -12.69 9.61 16.56
C THR A 229 -11.91 8.84 15.50
N GLN A 230 -10.57 8.81 15.62
CA GLN A 230 -9.74 7.99 14.74
C GLN A 230 -10.12 6.50 14.82
N SER A 231 -10.44 6.04 16.04
CA SER A 231 -10.90 4.68 16.33
C SER A 231 -12.24 4.38 15.65
N GLN A 232 -13.19 5.30 15.70
CA GLN A 232 -14.46 5.20 14.97
C GLN A 232 -14.25 5.16 13.45
N LEU A 233 -13.42 6.05 12.91
CA LEU A 233 -13.14 6.07 11.47
C LEU A 233 -12.47 4.77 11.02
N LEU A 234 -11.52 4.23 11.80
CA LEU A 234 -10.90 2.93 11.53
C LEU A 234 -11.96 1.80 11.49
N ALA A 235 -12.82 1.73 12.51
CA ALA A 235 -13.84 0.67 12.62
C ALA A 235 -14.86 0.74 11.49
N VAL A 236 -15.38 1.94 11.18
CA VAL A 236 -16.33 2.15 10.09
C VAL A 236 -15.69 1.81 8.75
N THR A 237 -14.44 2.21 8.53
CA THR A 237 -13.73 1.88 7.27
C THR A 237 -13.55 0.37 7.12
N ALA A 238 -13.09 -0.32 8.16
CA ALA A 238 -12.92 -1.77 8.13
C ALA A 238 -14.25 -2.48 7.90
N TRP A 239 -15.33 -1.99 8.51
CA TRP A 239 -16.67 -2.54 8.30
C TRP A 239 -17.16 -2.33 6.87
N SER A 240 -17.04 -1.12 6.32
CA SER A 240 -17.43 -0.83 4.94
C SER A 240 -16.65 -1.63 3.91
N LEU A 241 -15.37 -1.95 4.17
CA LEU A 241 -14.57 -2.88 3.36
C LEU A 241 -15.05 -4.33 3.43
N THR A 242 -15.95 -4.65 4.36
CA THR A 242 -16.53 -5.99 4.53
C THR A 242 -18.02 -6.02 4.24
N GLU A 243 -18.60 -4.95 3.70
CA GLU A 243 -19.97 -5.02 3.19
C GLU A 243 -19.98 -5.66 1.80
N GLU A 244 -21.08 -6.36 1.48
CA GLU A 244 -21.25 -7.11 0.23
C GLU A 244 -21.18 -6.24 -1.03
N GLY A 245 -21.31 -4.91 -0.89
CA GLY A 245 -21.12 -3.94 -1.96
C GLY A 245 -19.67 -3.48 -2.17
N SER A 246 -18.75 -3.79 -1.24
CA SER A 246 -17.35 -3.43 -1.37
C SER A 246 -16.64 -4.50 -2.22
N SER A 247 -16.19 -4.11 -3.42
CA SER A 247 -15.62 -5.05 -4.39
C SER A 247 -14.25 -5.64 -3.97
N LEU A 248 -13.69 -5.24 -2.83
CA LEU A 248 -12.34 -5.64 -2.45
C LEU A 248 -12.25 -7.12 -2.08
N PHE A 249 -13.06 -7.59 -1.14
CA PHE A 249 -13.15 -9.01 -0.76
C PHE A 249 -14.17 -9.80 -1.61
N GLY A 250 -14.95 -9.09 -2.44
CA GLY A 250 -15.93 -9.69 -3.34
C GLY A 250 -16.94 -10.58 -2.59
N SER A 251 -17.37 -11.68 -3.24
CA SER A 251 -18.22 -12.70 -2.64
C SER A 251 -17.44 -13.76 -1.82
N SER A 252 -16.13 -13.57 -1.62
CA SER A 252 -15.28 -14.51 -0.87
C SER A 252 -15.52 -14.38 0.65
N SER A 253 -16.58 -15.05 1.10
CA SER A 253 -16.97 -15.11 2.52
C SER A 253 -15.82 -15.57 3.44
N GLU A 254 -14.92 -16.41 2.95
CA GLU A 254 -13.79 -16.92 3.74
C GLU A 254 -12.71 -15.85 4.01
N GLU A 255 -12.25 -15.13 2.97
CA GLU A 255 -11.23 -14.08 3.14
C GLU A 255 -11.78 -12.92 3.96
N GLN A 256 -13.04 -12.57 3.74
CA GLN A 256 -13.76 -11.58 4.53
C GLN A 256 -13.87 -11.98 6.01
N SER A 257 -14.25 -13.23 6.32
CA SER A 257 -14.29 -13.72 7.71
C SER A 257 -12.90 -13.74 8.35
N LYS A 258 -11.86 -14.14 7.59
CA LYS A 258 -10.46 -14.08 8.06
C LYS A 258 -10.06 -12.65 8.40
N PHE A 259 -10.33 -11.70 7.51
CA PHE A 259 -10.03 -10.28 7.74
C PHE A 259 -10.74 -9.77 8.99
N VAL A 260 -12.05 -10.00 9.13
CA VAL A 260 -12.83 -9.55 10.29
C VAL A 260 -12.26 -10.12 11.59
N LYS A 261 -12.00 -11.43 11.67
CA LYS A 261 -11.45 -12.07 12.87
C LYS A 261 -10.09 -11.50 13.26
N ILE A 262 -9.20 -11.35 12.28
CA ILE A 262 -7.86 -10.80 12.47
C ILE A 262 -7.95 -9.34 12.93
N PHE A 263 -8.75 -8.54 12.22
CA PHE A 263 -8.91 -7.11 12.50
C PHE A 263 -9.51 -6.88 13.88
N LEU A 264 -10.57 -7.61 14.26
CA LEU A 264 -11.17 -7.55 15.59
C LEU A 264 -10.15 -7.91 16.66
N SER A 265 -9.47 -9.06 16.53
CA SER A 265 -8.49 -9.52 17.53
C SER A 265 -7.38 -8.50 17.76
N ARG A 266 -6.91 -7.84 16.70
CA ARG A 266 -5.78 -6.89 16.77
C ARG A 266 -6.18 -5.48 17.14
N SER A 267 -7.37 -5.05 16.76
CA SER A 267 -7.88 -3.72 17.10
C SER A 267 -8.19 -3.60 18.60
N MET A 268 -8.54 -4.70 19.27
CA MET A 268 -8.71 -4.72 20.74
C MET A 268 -7.39 -4.45 21.48
N GLU A 269 -6.24 -4.79 20.87
CA GLU A 269 -4.91 -4.54 21.46
C GLU A 269 -4.52 -3.04 21.39
N LEU A 270 -5.19 -2.25 20.54
CA LEU A 270 -4.98 -0.80 20.41
C LEU A 270 -5.61 0.01 21.54
N GLU A 271 -6.52 -0.59 22.33
CA GLU A 271 -7.05 0.05 23.52
C GLU A 271 -5.94 0.19 24.57
N VAL A 272 -5.77 1.39 25.11
CA VAL A 272 -4.89 1.64 26.24
C VAL A 272 -5.71 1.36 27.50
N PRO A 273 -5.22 0.55 28.45
CA PRO A 273 -5.92 0.37 29.72
C PRO A 273 -5.77 1.65 30.53
N VAL A 274 -6.81 2.50 30.56
CA VAL A 274 -7.01 3.49 31.63
C VAL A 274 -8.50 3.51 31.97
N GLU A 275 -8.72 3.45 33.28
CA GLU A 275 -9.97 3.38 34.02
C GLU A 275 -11.14 4.17 33.40
N GLU A 276 -12.28 3.48 33.39
CA GLU A 276 -13.67 3.98 33.37
C GLU A 276 -14.17 4.73 32.11
N ASN A 277 -15.08 4.03 31.41
CA ASN A 277 -16.16 4.52 30.53
C ASN A 277 -15.80 5.07 29.13
N SER A 278 -15.51 4.12 28.24
CA SER A 278 -16.08 3.91 26.90
C SER A 278 -16.40 5.10 25.98
N GLY A 279 -15.39 5.44 25.19
CA GLY A 279 -15.52 5.66 23.74
C GLY A 279 -15.00 4.43 22.98
N ASP A 280 -15.35 3.24 23.48
CA ASP A 280 -14.64 1.98 23.24
C ASP A 280 -14.70 1.56 21.77
N LEU A 281 -13.53 1.52 21.14
CA LEU A 281 -13.32 0.83 19.87
C LEU A 281 -13.91 -0.59 19.97
N ALA A 282 -13.75 -1.25 21.12
CA ALA A 282 -14.33 -2.55 21.41
C ALA A 282 -15.86 -2.58 21.35
N ALA A 283 -16.54 -1.55 21.88
CA ALA A 283 -18.00 -1.47 21.83
C ALA A 283 -18.49 -1.22 20.40
N LEU A 284 -17.83 -0.32 19.66
CA LEU A 284 -18.13 -0.05 18.26
C LEU A 284 -17.92 -1.28 17.39
N LEU A 285 -16.82 -2.00 17.59
CA LEU A 285 -16.51 -3.23 16.88
C LEU A 285 -17.54 -4.32 17.19
N LYS A 286 -18.02 -4.44 18.43
CA LYS A 286 -19.13 -5.35 18.78
C LYS A 286 -20.45 -4.96 18.08
N CYS A 287 -20.73 -3.66 17.93
CA CYS A 287 -21.91 -3.18 17.23
C CYS A 287 -21.85 -3.39 15.71
N LEU A 288 -20.69 -3.14 15.10
CA LEU A 288 -20.49 -3.24 13.65
C LEU A 288 -20.29 -4.70 13.19
N PHE A 289 -19.77 -5.57 14.05
CA PHE A 289 -19.53 -6.98 13.77
C PHE A 289 -20.27 -7.90 14.77
N PRO A 290 -21.63 -7.87 14.83
CA PRO A 290 -22.36 -8.46 15.94
C PRO A 290 -22.34 -10.00 15.99
N SER A 291 -21.94 -10.71 14.93
CA SER A 291 -21.94 -12.20 14.89
C SER A 291 -21.13 -12.83 13.74
N ARG A 292 -19.97 -12.25 13.34
CA ARG A 292 -19.13 -12.76 12.23
C ARG A 292 -17.80 -13.37 12.71
#